data_AF-A0AAV5TWR3-F1
#
_entry.id   AF-A0AAV5TWR3-F1
#
_cell.length_a   1.000
_cell.length_b   1.000
_cell.length_c   1.000
_cell.angle_alpha   90.00
_cell.angle_beta   90.00
_cell.angle_gamma   90.00
#
_symmetry.space_group_name_H-M   'P 1'
#
loop_
_entity.id
_entity.type
_entity.pdbx_description
1 polymer ?
#
loop_
_entity_poly.entity_id
_entity_poly.type
_entity_poly.pdbx_seq_one_letter_code
_entity_poly.pdbx_strand_id
1 'polypeptide(L)'
;FFIQKQFLIMFRIEDSIPAQLRIDLNLHNPVVIHSRKNHTWIEGTQIDKSKQIVKNLPRDGYWRLDVIKHDDYHVSAFLQGFWSDVREFRMPLNKIKSVSI
;
A
#
# COMPACT_ATOMS: atom_id res chain seq x y z
N PHE A 1 2.32 25.83 -7.07
CA PHE A 1 2.71 24.96 -5.95
C PHE A 1 2.08 23.58 -6.15
N PHE A 2 2.84 22.59 -6.61
CA PHE A 2 2.37 21.21 -6.64
C PHE A 2 2.64 20.60 -5.28
N ILE A 3 1.60 20.42 -4.46
CA ILE A 3 1.72 19.66 -3.22
C ILE A 3 1.90 18.20 -3.64
N GLN A 4 3.07 17.63 -3.34
CA GLN A 4 3.35 16.22 -3.56
C GLN A 4 2.50 15.41 -2.55
N LYS A 5 1.33 14.94 -2.98
CA LYS A 5 0.40 14.13 -2.16
C LYS A 5 0.74 12.64 -2.27
N GLN A 6 1.94 12.30 -1.81
CA GLN A 6 2.34 10.91 -1.66
C GLN A 6 2.22 10.48 -0.20
N PHE A 7 1.63 9.32 0.05
CA PHE A 7 1.57 8.68 1.36
C PHE A 7 2.27 7.33 1.27
N LEU A 8 3.04 6.99 2.31
CA LEU A 8 3.84 5.78 2.30
C LEU A 8 3.66 5.02 3.60
N ILE A 9 2.98 3.88 3.52
CA ILE A 9 2.77 3.05 4.70
C ILE A 9 3.64 1.83 4.56
N MET A 10 4.49 1.61 5.56
CA MET A 10 5.46 0.52 5.58
C MET A 10 5.24 -0.35 6.80
N PHE A 11 4.99 -1.62 6.57
CA PHE A 11 4.98 -2.67 7.57
C PHE A 11 6.40 -3.20 7.69
N ARG A 12 6.95 -3.26 8.90
CA ARG A 12 8.36 -3.62 9.13
C ARG A 12 8.51 -4.88 9.97
N ILE A 13 9.47 -5.70 9.56
CA ILE A 13 10.00 -6.83 10.31
C ILE A 13 11.51 -6.64 10.33
N GLU A 14 12.04 -6.18 11.47
CA GLU A 14 13.48 -5.87 11.60
C GLU A 14 13.91 -4.89 10.50
N ASP A 15 14.93 -5.25 9.70
CA ASP A 15 15.44 -4.43 8.59
C ASP A 15 14.69 -4.64 7.27
N SER A 16 13.63 -5.46 7.29
CA SER A 16 12.81 -5.75 6.11
C SER A 16 11.46 -5.03 6.13
N ILE A 17 10.94 -4.76 4.94
CA ILE A 17 9.63 -4.18 4.71
C ILE A 17 8.81 -5.22 3.94
N PRO A 18 8.14 -6.17 4.61
CA PRO A 18 7.34 -7.17 3.92
C PRO A 18 6.24 -6.54 3.06
N ALA A 19 5.67 -5.41 3.49
CA ALA A 19 4.66 -4.68 2.75
C ALA A 19 4.89 -3.16 2.81
N GLN A 20 4.94 -2.53 1.64
CA GLN A 20 4.88 -1.09 1.45
C GLN A 20 3.67 -0.77 0.59
N LEU A 21 2.81 0.11 1.08
CA LEU A 21 1.74 0.73 0.33
C LEU A 21 2.13 2.18 0.03
N ARG A 22 2.37 2.49 -1.24
CA ARG A 22 2.57 3.86 -1.71
C ARG A 22 1.27 4.32 -2.35
N ILE A 23 0.75 5.44 -1.86
CA ILE A 23 -0.38 6.13 -2.47
C ILE A 23 0.16 7.39 -3.13
N ASP A 24 0.01 7.55 -4.44
CA ASP A 24 0.51 8.70 -5.20
C ASP A 24 -0.57 9.21 -6.16
N LEU A 25 -1.21 10.31 -5.79
CA LEU A 25 -2.35 10.84 -6.54
C LEU A 25 -1.98 11.46 -7.89
N ASN A 26 -0.69 11.66 -8.15
CA ASN A 26 -0.23 12.16 -9.43
C ASN A 26 -0.01 11.02 -10.44
N LEU A 27 0.05 9.77 -9.96
CA LEU A 27 0.19 8.61 -10.83
C LEU A 27 -1.18 8.19 -11.37
N HIS A 28 -1.16 7.73 -12.62
CA HIS A 28 -2.32 7.08 -13.22
C HIS A 28 -2.77 5.84 -12.42
N ASN A 29 -1.82 5.19 -11.74
CA ASN A 29 -2.07 4.11 -10.78
C ASN A 29 -1.72 4.63 -9.37
N PRO A 30 -2.70 5.12 -8.61
CA PRO A 30 -2.40 5.88 -7.40
C PRO A 30 -2.04 5.01 -6.23
N VAL A 31 -2.09 3.68 -6.35
CA VAL A 31 -1.69 2.76 -5.29
C VAL A 31 -0.64 1.82 -5.88
N VAL A 32 0.50 1.73 -5.22
CA VAL A 32 1.63 0.88 -5.61
C VAL A 32 2.07 0.09 -4.40
N ILE A 33 2.37 -1.19 -4.61
CA ILE A 33 2.68 -2.10 -3.52
C ILE A 33 4.02 -2.77 -3.79
N HIS A 34 4.90 -2.72 -2.80
CA HIS A 34 6.24 -3.29 -2.89
C HIS A 34 6.61 -4.07 -1.63
N SER A 35 7.62 -4.91 -1.73
CA SER A 35 8.35 -5.47 -0.58
C SER A 35 9.81 -5.03 -0.64
N ARG A 36 10.48 -5.00 0.51
CA ARG A 36 11.94 -4.80 0.62
C ARG A 36 12.54 -5.85 1.53
N LYS A 37 13.56 -6.55 1.05
CA LYS A 37 14.32 -7.54 1.84
C LYS A 37 15.80 -7.20 1.75
N ASN A 38 16.50 -7.19 2.89
CA ASN A 38 17.95 -6.94 2.96
C ASN A 38 18.38 -5.71 2.13
N HIS A 39 17.66 -4.60 2.27
CA HIS A 39 17.87 -3.36 1.53
C HIS A 39 17.52 -3.35 0.03
N THR A 40 17.15 -4.49 -0.56
CA THR A 40 16.76 -4.61 -1.98
C THR A 40 15.24 -4.53 -2.14
N TRP A 41 14.78 -3.72 -3.09
CA TRP A 41 13.36 -3.65 -3.48
C TRP A 41 12.98 -4.84 -4.34
N ILE A 42 11.84 -5.43 -4.01
CA ILE A 42 11.22 -6.51 -4.75
C ILE A 42 9.95 -5.91 -5.36
N GLU A 43 9.90 -5.82 -6.69
CA GLU A 43 8.72 -5.31 -7.38
C GLU A 43 7.51 -6.20 -7.07
N GLY A 44 6.44 -5.54 -6.64
CA GLY A 44 5.14 -6.16 -6.40
C GLY A 44 4.27 -6.17 -7.65
N THR A 45 3.10 -6.77 -7.53
CA THR A 45 2.14 -6.92 -8.63
C THR A 45 1.52 -5.56 -8.98
N GLN A 46 1.58 -5.17 -10.25
CA GLN A 46 0.87 -3.97 -10.73
C GLN A 46 -0.66 -4.15 -10.62
N ILE A 47 -1.38 -3.04 -10.48
CA ILE A 47 -2.83 -3.05 -10.31
C ILE A 47 -3.54 -3.19 -11.67
N ASP A 48 -4.47 -4.14 -11.77
CA ASP A 48 -5.47 -4.17 -12.84
C ASP A 48 -6.49 -3.03 -12.65
N LYS A 49 -6.61 -2.20 -13.68
CA LYS A 49 -7.40 -0.97 -13.75
C LYS A 49 -8.91 -1.20 -13.74
N SER A 50 -9.38 -2.42 -14.00
CA SER A 50 -10.82 -2.73 -14.03
C SER A 50 -11.51 -2.59 -12.67
N LYS A 51 -10.74 -2.59 -11.57
CA LYS A 51 -11.27 -2.59 -10.19
C LYS A 51 -11.09 -1.29 -9.41
N GLN A 52 -10.50 -0.24 -10.01
CA GLN A 52 -10.24 1.03 -9.31
C GLN A 52 -11.10 2.17 -9.85
N ILE A 53 -12.05 2.67 -9.04
CA ILE A 53 -12.59 4.01 -9.25
C ILE A 53 -12.70 4.72 -7.91
N VAL A 54 -11.59 5.29 -7.42
CA VAL A 54 -11.67 6.36 -6.41
C VAL A 54 -11.74 7.69 -7.15
N LYS A 55 -12.92 8.02 -7.69
CA LYS A 55 -13.07 9.26 -8.48
C LYS A 55 -12.93 10.53 -7.66
N ASN A 56 -13.14 10.47 -6.34
CA ASN A 56 -13.25 11.65 -5.48
C ASN A 56 -12.53 11.44 -4.14
N LEU A 57 -11.20 11.42 -4.14
CA LEU A 57 -10.47 11.59 -2.88
C LEU A 57 -10.62 13.02 -2.37
N PRO A 58 -10.93 13.22 -1.09
CA PRO A 58 -11.05 14.57 -0.53
C PRO A 58 -9.71 15.28 -0.65
N ARG A 59 -9.73 16.47 -1.29
CA ARG A 59 -8.54 17.31 -1.46
C ARG A 59 -8.01 17.80 -0.13
N ASP A 60 -8.91 18.04 0.83
CA ASP A 60 -8.66 18.55 2.16
C ASP A 60 -9.38 17.67 3.20
N GLY A 61 -8.80 17.51 4.39
CA GLY A 61 -9.36 16.70 5.48
C GLY A 61 -8.58 15.42 5.77
N TYR A 62 -9.18 14.52 6.57
CA TYR A 62 -8.54 13.28 6.98
C TYR A 62 -8.69 12.19 5.90
N TRP A 63 -7.66 11.35 5.79
CA TRP A 63 -7.69 10.17 4.95
C TRP A 63 -7.85 8.93 5.82
N ARG A 64 -8.76 8.03 5.43
CA ARG A 64 -8.90 6.71 6.04
C ARG A 64 -8.26 5.66 5.14
N LEU A 65 -7.35 4.89 5.71
CA LEU A 65 -6.86 3.67 5.11
C LEU A 65 -7.14 2.49 6.03
N ASP A 66 -7.87 1.51 5.52
CA ASP A 66 -8.02 0.22 6.19
C ASP A 66 -7.07 -0.79 5.55
N VAL A 67 -6.31 -1.51 6.36
CA VAL A 67 -5.41 -2.56 5.89
C VAL A 67 -5.81 -3.86 6.56
N ILE A 68 -6.15 -4.87 5.75
CA ILE A 68 -6.67 -6.16 6.21
C ILE A 68 -5.71 -7.26 5.77
N LYS A 69 -5.10 -7.95 6.73
CA LYS A 69 -4.34 -9.19 6.50
C LYS A 69 -5.33 -10.35 6.35
N HIS A 70 -5.28 -11.03 5.20
CA HIS A 70 -6.08 -12.23 4.94
C HIS A 70 -5.34 -13.47 5.43
N ASP A 71 -4.05 -13.58 5.09
CA ASP A 71 -3.19 -14.68 5.52
C ASP A 71 -1.72 -14.19 5.64
N ASP A 72 -0.77 -15.12 5.64
CA ASP A 72 0.64 -14.84 5.84
C ASP A 72 1.27 -14.04 4.70
N TYR A 73 0.69 -14.06 3.51
CA TYR A 73 1.25 -13.39 2.32
C TYR A 73 0.27 -12.42 1.69
N HIS A 74 -1.00 -12.42 2.10
CA HIS A 74 -2.05 -11.64 1.46
C HIS A 74 -2.59 -10.51 2.33
N VAL A 75 -2.61 -9.29 1.77
CA VAL A 75 -3.27 -8.12 2.36
C VAL A 75 -4.13 -7.41 1.33
N SER A 76 -5.25 -6.86 1.76
CA SER A 76 -6.00 -5.86 1.00
C SER A 76 -5.92 -4.51 1.70
N ALA A 77 -5.79 -3.44 0.92
CA ALA A 77 -5.90 -2.08 1.43
C ALA A 77 -7.18 -1.40 0.91
N PHE A 78 -7.83 -0.58 1.72
CA PHE A 78 -9.00 0.18 1.33
C PHE A 78 -8.74 1.65 1.59
N LEU A 79 -8.73 2.46 0.55
CA LEU A 79 -8.58 3.90 0.67
C LEU A 79 -9.97 4.53 0.63
N GLN A 80 -10.39 5.14 1.74
CA GLN A 80 -11.74 5.73 1.87
C GLN A 80 -12.87 4.74 1.52
N GLY A 81 -12.72 3.47 1.92
CA GLY A 81 -13.69 2.42 1.61
C GLY A 81 -13.63 1.87 0.18
N PHE A 82 -12.79 2.43 -0.69
CA PHE A 82 -12.59 1.88 -2.03
C PHE A 82 -11.56 0.75 -2.01
N TRP A 83 -11.96 -0.37 -2.60
CA TRP A 83 -11.23 -1.62 -2.58
C TRP A 83 -9.95 -1.56 -3.44
N SER A 84 -8.82 -1.90 -2.84
CA SER A 84 -7.72 -2.49 -3.60
C SER A 84 -7.84 -4.00 -3.52
N ASP A 85 -7.73 -4.67 -4.68
CA ASP A 85 -7.70 -6.12 -4.80
C ASP A 85 -6.73 -6.77 -3.80
N VAL A 86 -6.95 -8.04 -3.43
CA VAL A 86 -6.06 -8.77 -2.51
C VAL A 86 -4.66 -8.87 -3.12
N ARG A 87 -3.63 -8.65 -2.29
CA ARG A 87 -2.24 -8.51 -2.74
C ARG A 87 -1.37 -9.53 -2.07
N GLU A 88 -0.72 -10.32 -2.91
CA GLU A 88 0.33 -11.23 -2.50
C GLU A 88 1.65 -10.47 -2.35
N PHE A 89 2.30 -10.65 -1.22
CA PHE A 89 3.63 -10.16 -0.92
C PHE A 89 4.63 -11.30 -1.02
N ARG A 90 5.88 -11.00 -1.39
CA ARG A 90 6.93 -12.03 -1.48
C ARG A 90 7.58 -12.35 -0.13
N MET A 91 7.05 -11.79 0.95
CA MET A 91 7.54 -11.96 2.31
C MET A 91 6.37 -12.22 3.25
N PRO A 92 6.52 -13.13 4.22
CA PRO A 92 5.48 -13.36 5.19
C PRO A 92 5.28 -12.11 6.05
N LEU A 93 4.02 -11.79 6.30
CA LEU A 93 3.52 -10.68 7.10
C LEU A 93 3.39 -11.05 8.58
N ASN A 94 3.77 -12.28 8.93
CA ASN A 94 3.82 -12.71 10.32
C ASN A 94 4.94 -11.98 11.04
N LYS A 95 4.69 -11.64 12.32
CA LYS A 95 5.67 -10.94 13.18
C LYS A 95 5.98 -9.50 12.74
N ILE A 96 5.04 -8.82 12.06
CA ILE A 96 5.12 -7.36 11.90
C ILE A 96 5.35 -6.73 13.28
N LYS A 97 6.46 -6.00 13.42
CA LYS A 97 6.86 -5.37 14.69
C LYS A 97 6.44 -3.91 14.74
N SER A 98 6.34 -3.25 13.59
CA SER A 98 5.94 -1.85 13.52
C SER A 98 5.31 -1.48 12.18
N VAL A 99 4.56 -0.38 12.22
CA VAL A 99 3.97 0.30 11.07
C VAL A 99 4.44 1.74 11.09
N SER A 100 4.91 2.26 9.96
CA SER A 100 5.26 3.68 9.79
C SER A 100 4.48 4.28 8.63
N ILE A 101 4.02 5.52 8.79
CA ILE A 101 3.27 6.33 7.81
C ILE A 101 4.10 7.55 7.42
#